data_AF-A0AAV8WHM7-F1
#
_entry.id   AF-A0AAV8WHM7-F1
#
_cell.length_a   1.000
_cell.length_b   1.000
_cell.length_c   1.000
_cell.angle_alpha   90.00
_cell.angle_beta   90.00
_cell.angle_gamma   90.00
#
_symmetry.space_group_name_H-M   'P 1'
#
loop_
_entity.id
_entity.type
_entity.pdbx_description
1 polymer ?
#
loop_
_entity_poly.entity_id
_entity_poly.type
_entity_poly.pdbx_seq_one_letter_code
_entity_poly.pdbx_strand_id
1 'polypeptide(L)'
;MRLKHRINVGKISERSEKLAIIFALAVLAAAENPNGSLNCRCWEDFKPEKEGNSWFCRGTKNYRIFACNEEKPPLCTCMTNGKPTVLDLGETHCISIDVPYDSLNCEPESEWKAYFSRHPEKMIYH
;
A
#
# COMPACT_ATOMS: atom_id res chain seq x y z
N MET A 1 59.84 39.57 -24.07
CA MET A 1 58.53 39.88 -23.47
C MET A 1 57.72 38.59 -23.36
N ARG A 2 57.41 38.10 -22.14
CA ARG A 2 56.47 36.98 -21.91
C ARG A 2 55.34 37.48 -21.01
N LEU A 3 54.15 37.68 -21.57
CA LEU A 3 52.93 37.96 -20.80
C LEU A 3 52.42 36.65 -20.19
N LYS A 4 52.58 36.47 -18.87
CA LYS A 4 51.89 35.41 -18.12
C LYS A 4 50.46 35.88 -17.82
N HIS A 5 49.47 35.35 -18.54
CA HIS A 5 48.08 35.43 -18.11
C HIS A 5 47.89 34.53 -16.87
N ARG A 6 47.70 35.13 -15.70
CA ARG A 6 47.26 34.42 -14.49
C ARG A 6 45.76 34.20 -14.60
N ILE A 7 45.35 32.97 -14.88
CA ILE A 7 43.96 32.54 -14.71
C ILE A 7 43.71 32.43 -13.20
N ASN A 8 42.73 33.18 -12.69
CA ASN A 8 42.41 33.24 -11.28
C ASN A 8 41.49 32.07 -10.90
N VAL A 9 42.11 30.92 -10.58
CA VAL A 9 41.47 29.62 -10.33
C VAL A 9 40.42 29.67 -9.20
N GLY A 10 40.56 30.58 -8.23
CA GLY A 10 39.65 30.67 -7.07
C GLY A 10 38.21 31.06 -7.41
N LYS A 11 37.98 31.84 -8.48
CA LYS A 11 36.63 32.32 -8.85
C LYS A 11 35.81 31.27 -9.62
N ILE A 12 36.48 30.25 -10.15
CA ILE A 12 35.87 29.15 -10.91
C ILE A 12 35.33 28.10 -9.92
N SER A 13 36.09 27.79 -8.86
CA SER A 13 35.75 26.80 -7.82
C SER A 13 34.41 27.08 -7.14
N GLU A 14 34.17 28.34 -6.73
CA GLU A 14 32.95 28.75 -6.00
C GLU A 14 31.67 28.71 -6.88
N ARG A 15 31.82 28.85 -8.20
CA ARG A 15 30.70 28.73 -9.14
C ARG A 15 30.32 27.26 -9.38
N SER A 16 31.30 26.37 -9.49
CA SER A 16 31.08 24.93 -9.66
C SER A 16 30.44 24.27 -8.45
N GLU A 17 30.76 24.70 -7.22
CA GLU A 17 30.12 24.19 -6.00
C GLU A 17 28.63 24.58 -5.93
N LYS A 18 28.30 25.84 -6.23
CA LYS A 18 26.91 26.31 -6.26
C LYS A 18 26.09 25.62 -7.35
N LEU A 19 26.69 25.37 -8.52
CA LEU A 19 26.06 24.60 -9.61
C LEU A 19 25.83 23.14 -9.22
N ALA A 20 26.78 22.49 -8.53
CA ALA A 20 26.63 21.12 -8.06
C ALA A 20 25.50 20.96 -7.03
N ILE A 21 25.34 21.93 -6.12
CA ILE A 21 24.25 21.95 -5.13
C ILE A 21 22.88 22.13 -5.80
N ILE A 22 22.77 23.03 -6.78
CA ILE A 22 21.52 23.23 -7.54
C ILE A 22 21.15 21.97 -8.34
N PHE A 23 22.15 21.30 -8.93
CA PHE A 23 21.92 20.05 -9.65
C PHE A 23 21.50 18.91 -8.71
N ALA A 24 22.12 18.79 -7.53
CA ALA A 24 21.75 17.78 -6.53
C ALA A 24 20.30 17.96 -6.03
N LEU A 25 19.86 19.21 -5.80
CA LEU A 25 18.48 19.50 -5.40
C LEU A 25 17.46 19.17 -6.51
N ALA A 26 17.83 19.36 -7.78
CA ALA A 26 16.96 19.02 -8.91
C ALA A 26 16.77 17.51 -9.10
N VAL A 27 17.79 16.69 -8.79
CA VAL A 27 17.67 15.22 -8.87
C VAL A 27 16.79 14.66 -7.75
N LEU A 28 16.82 15.25 -6.54
CA LEU A 28 15.93 14.82 -5.44
C LEU A 28 14.44 15.14 -5.72
N ALA A 29 14.14 16.23 -6.44
CA ALA A 29 12.76 16.59 -6.79
C ALA A 29 12.16 15.71 -7.90
N ALA A 30 12.97 14.97 -8.66
CA ALA A 30 12.51 14.12 -9.76
C ALA A 30 12.16 12.68 -9.32
N ALA A 31 12.34 12.33 -8.04
CA ALA A 31 12.04 10.99 -7.52
C ALA A 31 10.55 10.78 -7.13
N GLU A 32 9.71 11.81 -7.29
CA GLU A 32 8.28 11.69 -7.06
C GLU A 32 7.62 11.03 -8.27
N ASN A 33 7.50 9.71 -8.24
CA ASN A 33 6.77 8.92 -9.25
C ASN A 33 5.32 9.43 -9.37
N PRO A 34 4.93 10.16 -10.45
CA PRO A 34 3.58 10.70 -10.58
C PRO A 34 2.57 9.63 -11.02
N ASN A 35 3.04 8.42 -11.36
CA ASN A 35 2.26 7.39 -12.06
C ASN A 35 1.44 6.45 -11.15
N GLY A 36 1.30 6.74 -9.86
CA GLY A 36 0.54 5.87 -8.94
C GLY A 36 -0.93 5.67 -9.33
N SER A 37 -1.54 6.62 -10.05
CA SER A 37 -2.95 6.54 -10.45
C SER A 37 -3.22 5.55 -11.57
N LEU A 38 -2.28 5.37 -12.51
CA LEU A 38 -2.57 4.71 -13.78
C LEU A 38 -2.72 3.20 -13.66
N ASN A 39 -2.21 2.61 -12.58
CA ASN A 39 -2.13 1.16 -12.40
C ASN A 39 -2.87 0.66 -11.16
N CYS A 40 -3.70 1.50 -10.50
CA CYS A 40 -4.41 1.05 -9.31
C CYS A 40 -5.70 0.31 -9.65
N ARG A 41 -5.70 -1.01 -9.48
CA ARG A 41 -6.86 -1.86 -9.71
C ARG A 41 -7.47 -2.27 -8.38
N CYS A 42 -8.76 -1.97 -8.25
CA CYS A 42 -9.58 -2.34 -7.11
C CYS A 42 -10.61 -3.40 -7.53
N TRP A 43 -11.15 -4.13 -6.55
CA TRP A 43 -12.25 -5.07 -6.78
C TRP A 43 -13.56 -4.31 -7.05
N GLU A 44 -14.59 -5.03 -7.50
CA GLU A 44 -15.83 -4.47 -8.07
C GLU A 44 -16.53 -3.41 -7.18
N ASP A 45 -16.46 -3.55 -5.85
CA ASP A 45 -17.10 -2.64 -4.88
C ASP A 45 -16.18 -1.57 -4.28
N PHE A 46 -14.94 -1.49 -4.76
CA PHE A 46 -13.91 -0.62 -4.23
C PHE A 46 -13.43 0.36 -5.29
N LYS A 47 -13.19 1.61 -4.88
CA LYS A 47 -12.71 2.66 -5.78
C LYS A 47 -11.30 3.07 -5.41
N PRO A 48 -10.44 3.36 -6.40
CA PRO A 48 -9.12 3.89 -6.15
C PRO A 48 -9.24 5.31 -5.58
N GLU A 49 -8.62 5.53 -4.42
CA GLU A 49 -8.52 6.83 -3.78
C GLU A 49 -7.07 7.15 -3.46
N LYS A 50 -6.71 8.44 -3.55
CA LYS A 50 -5.37 8.93 -3.25
C LYS A 50 -5.36 9.62 -1.89
N GLU A 51 -4.48 9.18 -1.01
CA GLU A 51 -4.24 9.81 0.29
C GLU A 51 -2.75 10.07 0.45
N GLY A 52 -2.37 11.36 0.49
CA GLY A 52 -0.98 11.79 0.39
C GLY A 52 -0.33 11.33 -0.92
N ASN A 53 0.75 10.55 -0.82
CA ASN A 53 1.47 9.98 -1.96
C ASN A 53 1.06 8.53 -2.28
N SER A 54 0.11 7.96 -1.54
CA SER A 54 -0.30 6.56 -1.66
C SER A 54 -1.68 6.42 -2.31
N TRP A 55 -1.88 5.29 -3.00
CA TRP A 55 -3.16 4.90 -3.57
C TRP A 55 -3.73 3.71 -2.81
N PHE A 56 -5.04 3.73 -2.58
CA PHE A 56 -5.76 2.71 -1.84
C PHE A 56 -7.07 2.35 -2.54
N CYS A 57 -7.61 1.20 -2.21
CA CYS A 57 -8.93 0.78 -2.64
C CYS A 57 -9.92 0.98 -1.48
N ARG A 58 -10.78 1.99 -1.58
CA ARG A 58 -11.79 2.29 -0.55
C ARG A 58 -13.15 1.74 -0.96
N GLY A 59 -13.76 0.98 -0.06
CA GLY A 59 -15.08 0.40 -0.24
C GLY A 59 -16.18 1.41 0.08
N THR A 60 -17.30 1.30 -0.62
CA THR A 60 -18.50 2.12 -0.33
C THR A 60 -19.18 1.69 0.98
N LYS A 61 -19.09 0.40 1.32
CA LYS A 61 -19.64 -0.19 2.55
C LYS A 61 -18.57 -0.20 3.65
N ASN A 62 -18.93 0.30 4.84
CA ASN A 62 -18.08 0.35 6.05
C ASN A 62 -16.73 1.09 5.87
N TYR A 63 -16.55 1.84 4.78
CA TYR A 63 -15.32 2.58 4.45
C TYR A 63 -14.02 1.76 4.55
N ARG A 64 -14.08 0.45 4.29
CA ARG A 64 -12.91 -0.42 4.35
C ARG A 64 -11.85 0.04 3.35
N ILE A 65 -10.60 -0.03 3.76
CA ILE A 65 -9.44 0.39 2.96
C ILE A 65 -8.56 -0.84 2.73
N PHE A 66 -8.29 -1.14 1.47
CA PHE A 66 -7.33 -2.15 1.05
C PHE A 66 -6.16 -1.52 0.32
N ALA A 67 -5.03 -2.22 0.29
CA ALA A 67 -3.92 -1.79 -0.53
C ALA A 67 -4.30 -1.85 -2.01
N CYS A 68 -3.70 -0.95 -2.77
CA CYS A 68 -3.84 -0.95 -4.21
C CYS A 68 -3.27 -2.26 -4.81
N ASN A 69 -3.98 -2.87 -5.77
CA ASN A 69 -3.60 -4.15 -6.40
C ASN A 69 -3.46 -5.33 -5.42
N GLU A 70 -4.14 -5.28 -4.28
CA GLU A 70 -4.15 -6.39 -3.31
C GLU A 70 -4.89 -7.63 -3.88
N GLU A 71 -4.41 -8.82 -3.52
CA GLU A 71 -5.12 -10.08 -3.80
C GLU A 71 -6.44 -10.10 -3.02
N LYS A 72 -7.55 -10.46 -3.68
CA LYS A 72 -8.85 -10.55 -3.02
C LYS A 72 -8.84 -11.68 -1.98
N PRO A 73 -9.08 -11.41 -0.69
CA PRO A 73 -9.18 -12.46 0.30
C PRO A 73 -10.43 -13.32 0.05
N PRO A 74 -10.45 -14.58 0.53
CA PRO A 74 -11.67 -15.38 0.58
C PRO A 74 -12.77 -14.67 1.38
N LEU A 75 -14.03 -15.07 1.15
CA LEU A 75 -15.13 -14.62 2.00
C LEU A 75 -15.19 -15.47 3.26
N CYS A 76 -15.20 -14.83 4.42
CA CYS A 76 -15.28 -15.55 5.69
C CYS A 76 -16.69 -16.07 5.89
N THR A 77 -16.86 -17.39 5.96
CA THR A 77 -18.13 -18.03 6.30
C THR A 77 -18.04 -18.56 7.72
N CYS A 78 -18.99 -18.14 8.57
CA CYS A 78 -19.09 -18.54 9.96
C CYS A 78 -20.36 -19.34 10.19
N MET A 79 -20.27 -20.38 11.02
CA MET A 79 -21.41 -21.22 11.35
C MET A 79 -22.04 -20.74 12.67
N THR A 80 -23.36 -20.68 12.73
CA THR A 80 -24.11 -20.45 13.97
C THR A 80 -25.23 -21.48 14.06
N ASN A 81 -25.15 -22.40 15.01
CA ASN A 81 -26.08 -23.52 15.14
C ASN A 81 -26.27 -24.28 13.82
N GLY A 82 -25.17 -24.50 13.09
CA GLY A 82 -25.18 -25.18 11.79
C GLY A 82 -25.71 -24.36 10.61
N LYS A 83 -26.01 -23.07 10.77
CA LYS A 83 -26.39 -22.16 9.66
C LYS A 83 -25.19 -21.29 9.24
N PRO A 84 -24.88 -21.21 7.94
CA PRO A 84 -23.79 -20.37 7.46
C PRO A 84 -24.19 -18.90 7.43
N THR A 85 -23.27 -18.05 7.86
CA THR A 85 -23.32 -16.59 7.74
C THR A 85 -22.05 -16.13 7.05
N VAL A 86 -22.18 -15.42 5.94
CA VAL A 86 -21.04 -14.84 5.23
C VAL A 86 -20.78 -13.45 5.78
N LEU A 87 -19.56 -13.22 6.25
CA LEU A 87 -19.13 -11.93 6.76
C LEU A 87 -18.70 -10.98 5.63
N ASP A 88 -18.58 -9.70 5.97
CA ASP A 88 -18.11 -8.68 5.04
C ASP A 88 -16.65 -8.92 4.61
N LEU A 89 -16.33 -8.57 3.36
CA LEU A 89 -15.01 -8.79 2.77
C LEU A 89 -13.89 -8.13 3.59
N GLY A 90 -12.92 -8.91 4.05
CA GLY A 90 -11.84 -8.48 4.93
C GLY A 90 -12.00 -8.92 6.39
N GLU A 91 -13.16 -9.44 6.77
CA GLU A 91 -13.26 -10.23 8.00
C GLU A 91 -12.49 -11.53 7.81
N THR A 92 -11.61 -11.84 8.76
CA THR A 92 -10.69 -12.98 8.71
C THR A 92 -10.99 -14.02 9.78
N HIS A 93 -11.93 -13.74 10.69
CA HIS A 93 -12.31 -14.59 11.81
C HIS A 93 -13.80 -14.46 12.11
N CYS A 94 -14.34 -15.47 12.76
CA CYS A 94 -15.72 -15.53 13.22
C CYS A 94 -15.83 -14.96 14.64
N ILE A 95 -15.71 -13.63 14.73
CA ILE A 95 -15.78 -12.90 15.99
C ILE A 95 -16.89 -11.83 15.89
N SER A 96 -17.81 -11.84 16.85
CA SER A 96 -18.86 -10.82 16.97
C SER A 96 -19.23 -10.66 18.45
N ILE A 97 -19.61 -9.44 18.84
CA ILE A 97 -20.14 -9.17 20.19
C ILE A 97 -21.58 -9.71 20.31
N ASP A 98 -22.32 -9.71 19.21
CA ASP A 98 -23.76 -10.00 19.20
C ASP A 98 -24.09 -11.43 18.77
N VAL A 99 -23.17 -12.12 18.08
CA VAL A 99 -23.41 -13.44 17.49
C VAL A 99 -22.38 -14.44 18.02
N PRO A 100 -22.81 -15.47 18.78
CA PRO A 100 -21.94 -16.57 19.16
C PRO A 100 -21.81 -17.55 17.98
N TYR A 101 -20.66 -17.51 17.30
CA TYR A 101 -20.33 -18.48 16.25
C TYR A 101 -19.86 -19.81 16.84
N ASP A 102 -20.06 -20.89 16.08
CA ASP A 102 -19.71 -22.26 16.44
C ASP A 102 -18.17 -22.46 16.48
N SER A 103 -17.42 -21.60 15.80
CA SER A 103 -15.96 -21.59 15.70
C SER A 103 -15.46 -20.14 15.55
N LEU A 104 -14.19 -19.88 15.89
CA LEU A 104 -13.53 -18.59 15.60
C LEU A 104 -12.93 -18.55 14.18
N ASN A 105 -12.82 -19.69 13.52
CA ASN A 105 -12.20 -19.82 12.21
C ASN A 105 -13.23 -19.71 11.09
N CYS A 106 -12.85 -19.04 10.00
CA CYS A 106 -13.64 -18.99 8.78
C CYS A 106 -13.59 -20.31 7.99
N GLU A 107 -14.71 -20.69 7.40
CA GLU A 107 -14.82 -21.84 6.51
C GLU A 107 -14.77 -21.43 5.01
N PRO A 108 -14.22 -22.28 4.13
CA PRO A 108 -13.43 -23.47 4.47
C PRO A 108 -12.03 -23.08 4.96
N GLU A 109 -11.56 -23.69 6.05
CA GLU A 109 -10.26 -23.36 6.65
C GLU A 109 -9.09 -23.50 5.64
N SER A 110 -9.23 -24.40 4.65
CA SER A 110 -8.22 -24.62 3.61
C SER A 110 -7.94 -23.40 2.73
N GLU A 111 -8.97 -22.61 2.39
CA GLU A 111 -8.81 -21.40 1.57
C GLU A 111 -8.07 -20.31 2.36
N TRP A 112 -8.43 -20.16 3.64
CA TRP A 112 -7.80 -19.22 4.55
C TRP A 112 -6.36 -19.59 4.87
N LYS A 113 -6.07 -20.88 5.12
CA LYS A 113 -4.69 -21.37 5.26
C LYS A 113 -3.84 -21.07 4.03
N ALA A 114 -4.37 -21.30 2.83
CA ALA A 114 -3.67 -21.01 1.60
C ALA A 114 -3.44 -19.50 1.40
N TYR A 115 -4.44 -18.68 1.73
CA TYR A 115 -4.33 -17.23 1.68
C TYR A 115 -3.26 -16.69 2.64
N PHE A 116 -3.31 -17.07 3.92
CA PHE A 116 -2.33 -16.60 4.91
C PHE A 116 -0.92 -17.15 4.66
N SER A 117 -0.78 -18.29 3.98
CA SER A 117 0.54 -18.74 3.53
C SER A 117 1.18 -17.81 2.50
N ARG A 118 0.39 -17.08 1.71
CA ARG A 118 0.87 -16.07 0.75
C ARG A 118 0.93 -14.67 1.36
N HIS A 119 0.07 -14.39 2.34
CA HIS A 119 -0.10 -13.10 3.00
C HIS A 119 0.00 -13.24 4.53
N PRO A 120 1.17 -13.62 5.08
CA PRO A 120 1.33 -13.87 6.52
C PRO A 120 1.07 -12.63 7.37
N GLU A 121 1.27 -11.43 6.83
CA GLU A 121 1.00 -10.15 7.48
C GLU A 121 -0.50 -9.87 7.69
N LYS A 122 -1.38 -10.64 7.04
CA LYS A 122 -2.84 -10.54 7.19
C LYS A 122 -3.40 -11.46 8.27
N MET A 123 -2.57 -12.35 8.84
CA MET A 123 -2.97 -13.23 9.93
C MET A 123 -3.04 -12.43 11.24
N ILE A 124 -4.23 -12.35 11.83
CA ILE A 124 -4.43 -11.74 13.15
C ILE A 124 -4.40 -12.87 14.18
N TYR A 125 -3.40 -12.86 15.06
CA TYR A 125 -3.39 -13.75 16.22
C TYR A 125 -4.32 -13.16 17.29
N HIS A 126 -5.37 -13.92 17.64
CA HIS A 126 -6.30 -13.59 18.71
C HIS A 126 -5.95 -14.36 19.99
#